data_AF-M7VUX7-F1
#
_entry.id   AF-M7VUX7-F1
#
_cell.length_a   1.000
_cell.length_b   1.000
_cell.length_c   1.000
_cell.angle_alpha   90.00
_cell.angle_beta   90.00
_cell.angle_gamma   90.00
#
_symmetry.space_group_name_H-M   'P 1'
#
loop_
_entity.id
_entity.type
_entity.pdbx_description
1 polymer ?
#
loop_
_entity_poly.entity_id
_entity_poly.type
_entity_poly.pdbx_seq_one_letter_code
_entity_poly.pdbx_strand_id
1 'polypeptide(L)' 'MRPRSLAKTFAGTVKEILGTCNSCGCQVDKKSPKQVIAEINNGEIEVPEN' A
#
# COMPACT_ATOMS: atom_id res chain seq x y z
N MET A 1 -13.75 3.51 6.90
CA MET A 1 -12.93 2.30 7.13
C MET A 1 -11.99 2.56 8.30
N ARG A 2 -12.43 2.21 9.51
CA ARG A 2 -11.56 1.74 10.60
C ARG A 2 -12.38 0.75 11.42
N PRO A 3 -12.13 -0.54 11.23
CA PRO A 3 -12.03 -1.48 12.32
C PRO A 3 -10.62 -2.06 12.20
N ARG A 4 -9.69 -1.63 13.07
CA ARG A 4 -8.24 -1.95 13.10
C ARG A 4 -7.76 -2.82 11.93
N SER A 5 -7.04 -2.24 10.95
CA SER A 5 -6.29 -3.07 10.01
C SER A 5 -5.54 -4.14 10.81
N LEU A 6 -5.67 -5.41 10.41
CA LEU A 6 -4.97 -6.53 11.05
C LEU A 6 -3.45 -6.44 10.82
N ALA A 7 -3.02 -5.53 9.96
CA ALA A 7 -1.63 -5.19 9.77
C ALA A 7 -1.00 -4.68 11.07
N LYS A 8 0.06 -5.38 11.51
CA LYS A 8 0.91 -4.97 12.65
C LYS A 8 1.64 -3.64 12.40
N THR A 9 1.79 -3.23 11.14
CA THR A 9 2.52 -2.04 10.73
C THR A 9 1.68 -1.18 9.80
N PHE A 10 1.91 0.13 9.83
CA PHE A 10 1.25 1.07 8.92
C PHE A 10 1.53 0.70 7.44
N ALA A 11 2.74 0.23 7.14
CA ALA A 11 3.09 -0.33 5.84
C ALA A 11 2.18 -1.49 5.39
N GLY A 12 1.75 -2.35 6.31
CA GLY A 12 0.79 -3.41 5.98
C GLY A 12 -0.60 -2.85 5.63
N THR A 13 -1.05 -1.81 6.32
CA THR A 13 -2.33 -1.13 6.02
C THR A 13 -2.28 -0.47 4.65
N VAL A 14 -1.17 0.19 4.31
CA VAL A 14 -0.96 0.81 2.99
C VAL A 14 -0.96 -0.26 1.88
N LYS A 15 -0.31 -1.41 2.11
CA LYS A 15 -0.33 -2.54 1.17
C LYS A 15 -1.74 -3.12 0.96
N GLU A 16 -2.57 -3.18 2.01
CA GLU A 16 -3.98 -3.61 1.88
C GLU A 16 -4.79 -2.65 0.97
N ILE A 17 -4.61 -1.35 1.14
CA ILE A 17 -5.29 -0.34 0.29
C ILE A 17 -4.79 -0.44 -1.15
N LEU A 18 -3.48 -0.56 -1.37
CA LEU A 18 -2.90 -0.73 -2.70
C LEU A 18 -3.36 -2.02 -3.39
N GLY A 19 -3.55 -3.10 -2.63
CA GLY A 19 -4.14 -4.34 -3.14
C GLY A 19 -5.57 -4.15 -3.65
N THR A 20 -6.36 -3.32 -2.96
CA THR A 20 -7.73 -2.96 -3.38
C THR A 20 -7.70 -2.08 -4.64
N CYS A 21 -6.80 -1.11 -4.72
CA CYS A 21 -6.61 -0.29 -5.93
C CYS A 21 -6.24 -1.13 -7.16
N ASN A 22 -5.48 -2.22 -6.97
CA ASN A 22 -5.17 -3.17 -8.05
C ASN A 22 -6.43 -3.86 -8.58
N SER A 23 -7.33 -4.29 -7.70
CA SER A 23 -8.60 -4.92 -8.10
C SER A 23 -9.59 -3.93 -8.71
N CYS A 24 -9.54 -2.65 -8.31
CA CYS A 24 -10.32 -1.58 -8.94
C CYS A 24 -9.77 -1.12 -10.29
N GLY A 25 -8.54 -1.52 -10.69
CA GLY A 25 -7.90 -1.04 -11.91
C GLY A 25 -7.46 0.44 -11.84
N CYS A 26 -7.23 0.97 -10.64
CA CYS A 26 -6.76 2.33 -10.44
C CYS A 26 -5.23 2.39 -10.49
N GLN A 27 -4.68 3.44 -11.12
CA GLN A 27 -3.27 3.76 -11.03
C GLN A 27 -3.02 4.62 -9.78
N VAL A 28 -1.92 4.34 -9.09
CA VAL A 28 -1.48 5.13 -7.92
C VAL A 28 -0.18 5.81 -8.34
N ASP A 29 -0.15 7.13 -8.31
CA ASP A 29 1.01 7.93 -8.72
C ASP A 29 1.51 7.62 -10.15
N LYS A 30 0.57 7.41 -11.09
CA LYS A 30 0.84 6.99 -12.49
C LYS A 30 1.56 5.64 -12.62
N LYS A 31 1.74 4.90 -11.53
CA LYS A 31 2.34 3.57 -11.51
C LYS A 31 1.28 2.51 -11.23
N SER A 32 1.59 1.27 -11.61
CA SER A 32 0.74 0.14 -11.25
C SER A 32 0.80 -0.09 -9.75
N PRO A 33 -0.32 -0.41 -9.06
CA PRO A 33 -0.32 -0.66 -7.62
C PRO A 33 0.66 -1.76 -7.20
N LYS A 34 0.90 -2.76 -8.06
CA LYS A 34 1.96 -3.77 -7.88
C LYS A 34 3.38 -3.18 -7.80
N GLN A 35 3.69 -2.20 -8.64
CA GLN A 35 5.00 -1.55 -8.64
C GLN A 35 5.18 -0.73 -7.37
N VAL A 36 4.16 0.04 -6.99
CA VAL A 36 4.16 0.81 -5.74
C VAL A 36 4.35 -0.09 -4.53
N ILE A 37 3.71 -1.27 -4.49
CA ILE A 37 3.93 -2.27 -3.44
C ILE A 37 5.39 -2.77 -3.43
N ALA A 38 6.00 -2.99 -4.60
CA ALA A 38 7.40 -3.40 -4.70
C ALA A 38 8.35 -2.29 -4.23
N GLU A 39 8.09 -1.03 -4.60
CA GLU A 39 8.85 0.14 -4.17
C GLU A 39 8.76 0.34 -2.64
N ILE A 40 7.58 0.13 -2.05
CA ILE A 40 7.41 0.13 -0.58
C ILE A 40 8.18 -1.04 0.07
N ASN A 41 8.22 -2.22 -0.56
CA ASN A 41 9.02 -3.34 -0.03
C ASN A 41 10.53 -3.11 -0.17
N ASN A 42 10.96 -2.41 -1.22
CA ASN A 42 12.35 -2.00 -1.43
C ASN A 42 12.79 -0.84 -0.53
N GLY A 43 11.85 -0.17 0.15
CA GLY A 43 12.14 1.03 0.94
C GLY A 43 12.33 2.29 0.10
N GLU A 44 11.93 2.27 -1.18
CA GLU A 44 11.97 3.43 -2.08
C GLU A 44 10.85 4.43 -1.75
N ILE A 45 9.74 3.93 -1.21
CA ILE A 45 8.63 4.74 -0.69
C ILE A 45 8.67 4.65 0.83
N GLU A 46 9.04 5.74 1.49
CA GLU A 46 9.02 5.86 2.94
C GLU A 46 7.58 5.85 3.44
N VAL A 47 7.21 4.78 4.15
CA VAL A 47 5.91 4.68 4.82
C VAL A 47 6.13 4.96 6.30
N PRO A 48 5.62 6.09 6.84
CA PRO A 48 5.87 6.48 8.22
C PRO A 48 5.28 5.46 9.20
N GLU A 49 6.05 5.16 10.24
CA GLU A 49 5.67 4.27 11.32
C GLU A 49 4.92 5.07 12.39
N ASN A 50 3.76 4.60 12.83
CA ASN A 50 2.95 5.27 13.84
C ASN A 50 2.35 4.28 14.83
#